data_AF-A0A0F9U6L3-F1
#
_entry.id   AF-A0A0F9U6L3-F1
#
_cell.length_a   1.000
_cell.length_b   1.000
_cell.length_c   1.000
_cell.angle_alpha   90.00
_cell.angle_beta   90.00
_cell.angle_gamma   90.00
#
_symmetry.space_group_name_H-M   'P 1'
#
loop_
_entity.id
_entity.type
_entity.pdbx_description
1 polymer ?
#
loop_
_entity_poly.entity_id
_entity_poly.type
_entity_poly.pdbx_seq_one_letter_code
_entity_poly.pdbx_strand_id
1 'polypeptide(L)'
;MNTEAYDNYAVYLRNQRHRYDKGLPSSHRPEDMVYWERNAEDLAWFLSDSDGDLTASAIEWAKTLFSFMDSHGGKIPSQKSKDRTEKVLGRKLSKMRTNKKNNKEGWPIYGSELLKLSKKRGYLDVFNRTDLTKVAMARAEELFEWMDSHESKTPSAVSKDTVEKALGSKLSTMRDIKKNNKRGWLIYGSKLMKLAKKRGYPAVFNRVDLTREALEWAEELFLWMNSHEDRAPSTVSKDHVEKSLGNKLSTMREKKKNNKDGWPLYGPKLLKLAKKRGYTDVFNTRGA
;
A
#
# COMPACT_ATOMS: atom_id res chain seq x y z
N MET A 1 -19.05 -21.57 -26.02
CA MET A 1 -19.42 -22.29 -24.78
C MET A 1 -18.79 -21.59 -23.59
N ASN A 2 -19.57 -21.33 -22.54
CA ASN A 2 -19.26 -20.34 -21.51
C ASN A 2 -18.40 -20.94 -20.38
N THR A 3 -17.12 -20.58 -20.30
CA THR A 3 -16.16 -21.10 -19.31
C THR A 3 -16.53 -20.77 -17.86
N GLU A 4 -17.32 -19.73 -17.62
CA GLU A 4 -17.83 -19.41 -16.27
C GLU A 4 -18.83 -20.44 -15.73
N ALA A 5 -19.52 -21.17 -16.60
CA ALA A 5 -20.45 -22.23 -16.18
C ALA A 5 -19.71 -23.44 -15.60
N TYR A 6 -18.56 -23.81 -16.18
CA TYR A 6 -17.72 -24.90 -15.69
C TYR A 6 -17.08 -24.59 -14.34
N ASP A 7 -16.60 -23.37 -14.13
CA ASP A 7 -15.98 -22.97 -12.86
C ASP A 7 -17.01 -22.97 -11.70
N ASN A 8 -18.24 -22.52 -11.97
CA ASN A 8 -19.31 -22.53 -10.97
C ASN A 8 -19.79 -23.95 -10.65
N TYR A 9 -19.85 -24.84 -11.65
CA TYR A 9 -20.26 -26.23 -11.47
C TYR A 9 -19.17 -27.06 -10.76
N ALA A 10 -17.89 -26.82 -11.03
CA ALA A 10 -16.78 -27.42 -10.30
C ALA A 10 -16.73 -26.99 -8.82
N VAL A 11 -17.08 -25.73 -8.52
CA VAL A 11 -17.24 -25.24 -7.14
C VAL A 11 -18.43 -25.92 -6.45
N TYR A 12 -19.54 -26.10 -7.16
CA TYR A 12 -20.71 -26.83 -6.66
C TYR A 12 -20.36 -28.29 -6.30
N LEU A 13 -19.68 -29.01 -7.20
CA LEU A 13 -19.26 -30.40 -6.96
C LEU A 13 -18.29 -30.53 -5.76
N ARG A 14 -17.35 -29.59 -5.59
CA ARG A 14 -16.47 -29.55 -4.40
C ARG A 14 -17.24 -29.36 -3.09
N ASN A 15 -18.24 -28.48 -3.10
CA ASN A 15 -19.05 -28.23 -1.90
C ASN A 15 -19.89 -29.46 -1.54
N GLN A 16 -20.36 -30.23 -2.52
CA GLN A 16 -21.11 -31.47 -2.26
C GLN A 16 -20.21 -32.56 -1.68
N ARG A 17 -18.99 -32.73 -2.21
CA ARG A 17 -18.01 -33.66 -1.63
C ARG A 17 -17.67 -33.34 -0.17
N HIS A 18 -17.47 -32.06 0.14
CA HIS A 18 -17.20 -31.63 1.51
C HIS A 18 -18.36 -31.91 2.49
N ARG A 19 -19.59 -32.02 2.00
CA ARG A 19 -20.75 -32.42 2.80
C ARG A 19 -20.76 -33.94 3.02
N TYR A 20 -20.49 -34.71 1.97
CA TYR A 20 -20.40 -36.18 2.04
C TYR A 20 -19.31 -36.64 3.01
N ASP A 21 -18.10 -36.07 2.93
CA ASP A 21 -16.97 -36.39 3.82
C ASP A 21 -17.25 -36.06 5.30
N LYS A 22 -18.27 -35.23 5.56
CA LYS A 22 -18.74 -34.87 6.91
C LYS A 22 -19.97 -35.65 7.36
N GLY A 23 -20.36 -36.70 6.63
CA GLY A 23 -21.51 -37.53 6.95
C GLY A 23 -22.86 -36.81 6.79
N LEU A 24 -22.90 -35.68 6.06
CA LEU A 24 -24.15 -34.99 5.76
C LEU A 24 -24.78 -35.62 4.51
N PRO A 25 -26.11 -35.89 4.50
CA PRO A 25 -26.76 -36.50 3.37
C PRO A 25 -26.58 -35.66 2.11
N SER A 26 -26.14 -36.32 1.04
CA SER A 26 -26.08 -35.78 -0.31
C SER A 26 -27.48 -35.37 -0.77
N SER A 27 -27.60 -34.29 -1.52
CA SER A 27 -28.88 -33.82 -2.07
C SER A 27 -29.28 -34.51 -3.39
N HIS A 28 -28.63 -35.62 -3.77
CA HIS A 28 -28.88 -36.26 -5.06
C HIS A 28 -30.20 -37.02 -5.14
N ARG A 29 -30.85 -36.92 -6.30
CA ARG A 29 -31.95 -37.80 -6.74
C ARG A 29 -31.36 -38.94 -7.58
N PRO A 30 -32.03 -40.09 -7.71
CA PRO A 30 -31.53 -41.28 -8.43
C PRO A 30 -31.15 -41.05 -9.91
N GLU A 31 -31.62 -39.95 -10.50
CA GLU A 31 -31.40 -39.56 -11.89
C GLU A 31 -29.93 -39.17 -12.20
N ASP A 32 -29.14 -38.83 -11.18
CA ASP A 32 -27.74 -38.40 -11.31
C ASP A 32 -26.76 -39.55 -11.65
N MET A 33 -27.18 -40.80 -11.51
CA MET A 33 -26.36 -41.97 -11.87
C MET A 33 -26.18 -42.13 -13.39
N VAL A 34 -27.21 -41.77 -14.17
CA VAL A 34 -27.22 -41.83 -15.64
C VAL A 34 -26.30 -40.78 -16.25
N TYR A 35 -26.02 -39.68 -15.54
CA TYR A 35 -25.06 -38.66 -15.98
C TYR A 35 -23.62 -39.19 -15.97
N TRP A 36 -23.23 -39.93 -14.93
CA TRP A 36 -21.87 -40.44 -14.78
C TRP A 36 -21.56 -41.59 -15.74
N GLU A 37 -22.55 -42.42 -16.08
CA GLU A 37 -22.43 -43.42 -17.14
C GLU A 37 -22.25 -42.79 -18.53
N ARG A 38 -22.79 -41.58 -18.75
CA ARG A 38 -22.69 -40.85 -20.03
C ARG A 38 -21.50 -39.90 -20.13
N ASN A 39 -20.88 -39.55 -19.00
CA ASN A 39 -19.76 -38.61 -18.92
C ASN A 39 -18.62 -39.24 -18.11
N ALA A 40 -18.06 -40.33 -18.64
CA ALA A 40 -16.97 -41.07 -17.99
C ALA A 40 -15.72 -40.22 -17.73
N GLU A 41 -15.49 -39.16 -18.50
CA GLU A 41 -14.39 -38.21 -18.29
C GLU A 41 -14.61 -37.30 -17.07
N ASP A 42 -15.87 -36.88 -16.82
CA ASP A 42 -16.24 -36.12 -15.62
C ASP A 42 -16.22 -37.02 -14.37
N LEU A 43 -16.63 -38.29 -14.52
CA LEU A 43 -16.50 -39.29 -13.46
C LEU A 43 -15.02 -39.57 -13.17
N ALA A 44 -14.19 -39.69 -14.21
CA ALA A 44 -12.74 -39.82 -14.06
C ALA A 44 -12.13 -38.58 -13.41
N TRP A 45 -12.60 -37.37 -13.70
CA TRP A 45 -12.17 -36.16 -13.00
C TRP A 45 -12.61 -36.15 -11.52
N PHE A 46 -13.87 -36.51 -11.25
CA PHE A 46 -14.45 -36.63 -9.91
C PHE A 46 -13.75 -37.70 -9.05
N LEU A 47 -13.38 -38.83 -9.65
CA LEU A 47 -12.64 -39.93 -9.02
C LEU A 47 -11.11 -39.73 -9.07
N SER A 48 -10.56 -38.90 -9.95
CA SER A 48 -9.11 -38.62 -10.03
C SER A 48 -8.59 -37.85 -8.82
N ASP A 49 -9.50 -37.23 -8.07
CA ASP A 49 -9.21 -36.53 -6.83
C ASP A 49 -9.46 -37.46 -5.62
N SER A 50 -9.43 -38.80 -5.81
CA SER A 50 -9.40 -39.81 -4.75
C SER A 50 -8.01 -39.85 -4.12
N ASP A 51 -7.73 -38.96 -3.17
CA ASP A 51 -6.44 -38.94 -2.43
C ASP A 51 -5.19 -39.09 -3.32
N GLY A 52 -5.30 -38.64 -4.58
CA GLY A 52 -4.29 -38.64 -5.63
C GLY A 52 -3.24 -37.59 -5.31
N ASP A 53 -2.44 -37.93 -4.30
CA ASP A 53 -1.33 -37.23 -3.69
C ASP A 53 -1.36 -35.70 -3.84
N LEU A 54 -2.01 -35.03 -2.89
CA LEU A 54 -1.93 -33.57 -2.70
C LEU A 54 -0.50 -33.04 -2.83
N THR A 55 0.50 -33.87 -2.50
CA THR A 55 1.92 -33.61 -2.69
C THR A 55 2.32 -33.56 -4.16
N ALA A 56 1.95 -34.56 -4.96
CA ALA A 56 2.21 -34.57 -6.41
C ALA A 56 1.61 -33.35 -7.11
N SER A 57 0.34 -33.02 -6.81
CA SER A 57 -0.32 -31.83 -7.34
C SER A 57 0.35 -30.51 -6.92
N ALA A 58 0.82 -30.43 -5.67
CA ALA A 58 1.56 -29.26 -5.19
C ALA A 58 2.94 -29.14 -5.83
N ILE A 59 3.63 -30.27 -6.02
CA ILE A 59 4.95 -30.37 -6.68
C ILE A 59 4.85 -29.95 -8.15
N GLU A 60 3.88 -30.48 -8.90
CA GLU A 60 3.70 -30.10 -10.31
C GLU A 60 3.42 -28.61 -10.47
N TRP A 61 2.54 -28.06 -9.63
CA TRP A 61 2.32 -26.63 -9.64
C TRP A 61 3.58 -25.81 -9.28
N ALA A 62 4.38 -26.28 -8.31
CA ALA A 62 5.63 -25.62 -7.96
C ALA A 62 6.66 -25.68 -9.11
N LYS A 63 6.71 -26.77 -9.88
CA LYS A 63 7.51 -26.84 -11.11
C LYS A 63 7.06 -25.78 -12.11
N THR A 64 5.76 -25.64 -12.36
CA THR A 64 5.24 -24.57 -13.24
C THR A 64 5.62 -23.17 -12.74
N LEU A 65 5.52 -22.94 -11.42
CA LEU A 65 5.94 -21.68 -10.80
C LEU A 65 7.43 -21.41 -11.05
N PHE A 66 8.30 -22.39 -10.82
CA PHE A 66 9.74 -22.21 -10.99
C PHE A 66 10.13 -22.05 -12.45
N SER A 67 9.53 -22.79 -13.38
CA SER A 67 9.75 -22.57 -14.82
C SER A 67 9.37 -21.16 -15.27
N PHE A 68 8.28 -20.61 -14.73
CA PHE A 68 7.92 -19.20 -14.94
C PHE A 68 9.00 -18.27 -14.39
N MET A 69 9.46 -18.48 -13.15
CA MET A 69 10.50 -17.65 -12.55
C MET A 69 11.83 -17.72 -13.31
N ASP A 70 12.23 -18.92 -13.73
CA ASP A 70 13.46 -19.17 -14.49
C ASP A 70 13.43 -18.43 -15.84
N SER A 71 12.30 -18.47 -16.54
CA SER A 71 12.11 -17.73 -17.82
C SER A 71 11.96 -16.22 -17.67
N HIS A 72 11.76 -15.71 -16.45
CA HIS A 72 11.55 -14.29 -16.16
C HIS A 72 12.62 -13.72 -15.20
N GLY A 73 13.82 -14.28 -15.21
CA GLY A 73 14.97 -13.76 -14.43
C GLY A 73 14.76 -13.78 -12.92
N GLY A 74 14.07 -14.80 -12.40
CA GLY A 74 13.73 -14.95 -10.99
C GLY A 74 12.55 -14.09 -10.52
N LYS A 75 11.85 -13.40 -11.42
CA LYS A 75 10.70 -12.56 -11.08
C LYS A 75 9.57 -13.38 -10.47
N ILE A 76 9.16 -12.99 -9.26
CA ILE A 76 8.01 -13.60 -8.57
C ILE A 76 6.71 -13.17 -9.28
N PRO A 77 5.81 -14.10 -9.65
CA PRO A 77 4.57 -13.77 -10.34
C PRO A 77 3.64 -12.90 -9.49
N SER A 78 3.05 -11.89 -10.11
CA SER A 78 2.14 -10.95 -9.47
C SER A 78 0.66 -11.30 -9.67
N GLN A 79 -0.11 -11.39 -8.58
CA GLN A 79 -1.57 -11.52 -8.63
C GLN A 79 -2.30 -10.30 -9.25
N LYS A 80 -1.57 -9.20 -9.49
CA LYS A 80 -2.05 -7.98 -10.15
C LYS A 80 -1.57 -7.85 -11.59
N SER A 81 -0.89 -8.87 -12.13
CA SER A 81 -0.44 -8.84 -13.53
C SER A 81 -1.62 -8.75 -14.49
N LYS A 82 -1.37 -8.11 -15.64
CA LYS A 82 -2.30 -8.13 -16.78
C LYS A 82 -2.24 -9.48 -17.50
N ASP A 83 -1.07 -10.14 -17.46
CA ASP A 83 -0.92 -11.49 -18.02
C ASP A 83 -1.72 -12.50 -17.19
N ARG A 84 -2.53 -13.31 -17.89
CA ARG A 84 -3.45 -14.27 -17.23
C ARG A 84 -2.66 -15.35 -16.50
N THR A 85 -1.58 -15.84 -17.09
CA THR A 85 -0.76 -16.93 -16.55
C THR A 85 -0.02 -16.48 -15.28
N GLU A 86 0.67 -15.36 -15.33
CA GLU A 86 1.33 -14.73 -14.17
C GLU A 86 0.32 -14.44 -13.07
N LYS A 87 -0.87 -13.94 -13.42
CA LYS A 87 -1.93 -13.62 -12.45
C LYS A 87 -2.42 -14.87 -11.72
N VAL A 88 -2.64 -15.98 -12.41
CA VAL A 88 -3.05 -17.27 -11.81
C VAL A 88 -1.96 -17.79 -10.89
N LEU A 89 -0.70 -17.82 -11.35
CA LEU A 89 0.44 -18.24 -10.53
C LEU A 89 0.60 -17.36 -9.28
N GLY A 90 0.48 -16.04 -9.42
CA GLY A 90 0.58 -15.09 -8.33
C GLY A 90 -0.54 -15.24 -7.30
N ARG A 91 -1.78 -15.54 -7.73
CA ARG A 91 -2.90 -15.83 -6.82
C ARG A 91 -2.66 -17.11 -6.03
N LYS A 92 -2.26 -18.20 -6.71
CA LYS A 92 -2.00 -19.50 -6.05
C LYS A 92 -0.79 -19.41 -5.11
N LEU A 93 0.26 -18.69 -5.49
CA LEU A 93 1.41 -18.41 -4.60
C LEU A 93 1.00 -17.61 -3.35
N SER A 94 0.15 -16.60 -3.50
CA SER A 94 -0.39 -15.83 -2.36
C SER A 94 -1.18 -16.72 -1.40
N LYS A 95 -1.98 -17.66 -1.93
CA LYS A 95 -2.70 -18.66 -1.14
C LYS A 95 -1.73 -19.59 -0.41
N MET A 96 -0.74 -20.16 -1.11
CA MET A 96 0.29 -21.03 -0.52
C MET A 96 1.06 -20.35 0.61
N ARG A 97 1.45 -19.08 0.45
CA ARG A 97 2.09 -18.29 1.51
C ARG A 97 1.21 -18.10 2.75
N THR A 98 -0.10 -18.01 2.54
CA THR A 98 -1.09 -17.91 3.64
C THR A 98 -1.25 -19.27 4.33
N ASN A 99 -1.30 -20.36 3.56
CA ASN A 99 -1.39 -21.72 4.04
C ASN A 99 -0.15 -22.09 4.86
N LYS A 100 1.05 -21.73 4.40
CA LYS A 100 2.32 -21.84 5.17
C LYS A 100 2.24 -21.10 6.50
N LYS A 101 1.85 -19.82 6.48
CA LYS A 101 1.80 -18.99 7.68
C LYS A 101 0.86 -19.56 8.74
N ASN A 102 -0.29 -20.05 8.31
CA ASN A 102 -1.32 -20.53 9.22
C ASN A 102 -1.21 -22.03 9.50
N ASN A 103 -0.28 -22.73 8.86
CA ASN A 103 -0.11 -24.18 8.85
C ASN A 103 -1.42 -24.94 8.52
N LYS A 104 -2.10 -24.57 7.42
CA LYS A 104 -3.43 -25.07 7.02
C LYS A 104 -3.47 -25.51 5.55
N GLU A 105 -4.58 -26.15 5.15
CA GLU A 105 -4.92 -26.51 3.76
C GLU A 105 -3.81 -27.27 3.01
N GLY A 106 -3.45 -28.46 3.54
CA GLY A 106 -2.47 -29.35 2.92
C GLY A 106 -1.00 -28.93 3.07
N TRP A 107 -0.71 -27.71 3.55
CA TRP A 107 0.67 -27.30 3.84
C TRP A 107 1.44 -28.25 4.78
N PRO A 108 0.82 -28.82 5.85
CA PRO A 108 1.49 -29.83 6.67
C PRO A 108 1.91 -31.09 5.90
N ILE A 109 1.25 -31.38 4.78
CA ILE A 109 1.45 -32.59 3.96
C ILE A 109 2.59 -32.35 2.96
N TYR A 110 2.50 -31.30 2.16
CA TYR A 110 3.44 -31.06 1.04
C TYR A 110 4.47 -29.95 1.28
N GLY A 111 4.37 -29.20 2.37
CA GLY A 111 5.16 -27.98 2.59
C GLY A 111 6.66 -28.22 2.69
N SER A 112 7.09 -29.36 3.24
CA SER A 112 8.50 -29.75 3.35
C SER A 112 9.13 -29.99 1.97
N GLU A 113 8.43 -30.73 1.10
CA GLU A 113 8.84 -30.99 -0.28
C GLU A 113 8.95 -29.71 -1.11
N LEU A 114 7.98 -28.80 -1.00
CA LEU A 114 8.05 -27.52 -1.71
C LEU A 114 9.26 -26.67 -1.28
N LEU A 115 9.62 -26.69 0.01
CA LEU A 115 10.80 -25.97 0.51
C LEU A 115 12.11 -26.62 0.05
N LYS A 116 12.18 -27.95 -0.03
CA LYS A 116 13.33 -28.65 -0.63
C LYS A 116 13.49 -28.28 -2.10
N LEU A 117 12.40 -28.29 -2.87
CA LEU A 117 12.41 -27.92 -4.29
C LEU A 117 12.83 -26.47 -4.49
N SER A 118 12.30 -25.55 -3.69
CA SER A 118 12.66 -24.13 -3.80
C SER A 118 14.13 -23.90 -3.45
N LYS A 119 14.66 -24.58 -2.41
CA LYS A 119 16.08 -24.54 -2.06
C LYS A 119 16.96 -25.07 -3.19
N LYS A 120 16.60 -26.20 -3.81
CA LYS A 120 17.34 -26.78 -4.94
C LYS A 120 17.40 -25.84 -6.15
N ARG A 121 16.38 -25.01 -6.35
CA ARG A 121 16.29 -24.03 -7.45
C ARG A 121 16.82 -22.63 -7.08
N GLY A 122 17.28 -22.40 -5.84
CA GLY A 122 17.81 -21.10 -5.39
C GLY A 122 16.75 -20.10 -4.89
N TYR A 123 15.49 -20.49 -4.78
CA TYR A 123 14.37 -19.64 -4.37
C TYR A 123 14.00 -19.84 -2.88
N LEU A 124 14.93 -19.56 -1.97
CA LEU A 124 14.83 -19.86 -0.53
C LEU A 124 13.57 -19.27 0.15
N ASP A 125 13.14 -18.07 -0.25
CA ASP A 125 12.07 -17.32 0.40
C ASP A 125 10.76 -17.25 -0.40
N VAL A 126 10.63 -18.01 -1.50
CA VAL A 126 9.48 -17.87 -2.41
C VAL A 126 8.14 -18.12 -1.72
N PHE A 127 8.08 -19.04 -0.75
CA PHE A 127 6.88 -19.34 0.02
C PHE A 127 6.73 -18.52 1.31
N ASN A 128 7.68 -17.64 1.61
CA ASN A 128 7.54 -16.71 2.72
C ASN A 128 6.64 -15.55 2.30
N ARG A 129 5.74 -15.10 3.19
CA ARG A 129 5.11 -13.79 2.99
C ARG A 129 6.22 -12.74 3.07
N THR A 130 6.12 -11.72 2.22
CA THR A 130 6.97 -10.54 2.32
C THR A 130 6.97 -10.03 3.75
N ASP A 131 8.14 -10.00 4.38
CA ASP A 131 8.28 -9.38 5.69
C ASP A 131 8.13 -7.87 5.52
N LEU A 132 6.93 -7.39 5.85
CA LEU A 132 6.59 -5.97 5.80
C LEU A 132 7.53 -5.13 6.66
N THR A 133 8.08 -5.70 7.73
CA THR A 133 9.06 -5.04 8.60
C THR A 133 10.37 -4.86 7.86
N LYS A 134 10.93 -5.93 7.30
CA LYS A 134 12.19 -5.87 6.54
C LYS A 134 12.10 -4.89 5.38
N VAL A 135 11.00 -4.92 4.62
CA VAL A 135 10.78 -3.99 3.50
C VAL A 135 10.62 -2.55 3.99
N ALA A 136 9.89 -2.30 5.07
CA ALA A 136 9.74 -0.95 5.62
C ALA A 136 11.06 -0.39 6.15
N MET A 137 11.87 -1.23 6.82
CA MET A 137 13.19 -0.85 7.33
C MET A 137 14.14 -0.50 6.20
N ALA A 138 14.25 -1.33 5.16
CA ALA A 138 15.11 -1.06 4.01
C ALA A 138 14.74 0.26 3.30
N ARG A 139 13.43 0.54 3.16
CA ARG A 139 12.95 1.83 2.60
C ARG A 139 13.29 3.03 3.49
N ALA A 140 13.28 2.84 4.80
CA ALA A 140 13.65 3.90 5.74
C ALA A 140 15.16 4.13 5.76
N GLU A 141 15.97 3.09 5.63
CA GLU A 141 17.43 3.20 5.47
C GLU A 141 17.78 3.97 4.20
N GLU A 142 17.22 3.58 3.04
CA GLU A 142 17.38 4.30 1.76
C GLU A 142 17.00 5.79 1.90
N LEU A 143 15.88 6.06 2.59
CA LEU A 143 15.44 7.43 2.87
C LEU A 143 16.46 8.20 3.72
N PHE A 144 16.94 7.61 4.81
CA PHE A 144 17.85 8.29 5.73
C PHE A 144 19.24 8.50 5.13
N GLU A 145 19.76 7.54 4.36
CA GLU A 145 21.02 7.72 3.63
C GLU A 145 20.95 8.87 2.63
N TRP A 146 19.82 9.02 1.94
CA TRP A 146 19.60 10.17 1.07
C TRP A 146 19.54 11.48 1.88
N MET A 147 18.83 11.51 3.02
CA MET A 147 18.75 12.71 3.86
C MET A 147 20.11 13.09 4.45
N ASP A 148 20.89 12.10 4.89
CA ASP A 148 22.24 12.28 5.46
C ASP A 148 23.19 12.89 4.41
N SER A 149 23.05 12.52 3.13
CA SER A 149 23.83 13.08 2.01
C SER A 149 23.32 14.43 1.48
N HIS A 150 22.17 14.91 1.95
CA HIS A 150 21.53 16.15 1.48
C HIS A 150 21.23 17.10 2.64
N GLU A 151 22.19 17.25 3.57
CA GLU A 151 22.12 18.20 4.69
C GLU A 151 20.82 18.08 5.51
N SER A 152 20.38 16.85 5.78
CA SER A 152 19.13 16.58 6.51
C SER A 152 17.85 17.09 5.83
N LYS A 153 17.91 17.46 4.55
CA LYS A 153 16.74 17.88 3.76
C LYS A 153 15.72 16.74 3.71
N THR A 154 14.45 17.07 3.91
CA THR A 154 13.36 16.10 3.71
C THR A 154 13.00 16.03 2.21
N PRO A 155 12.97 14.84 1.58
CA PRO A 155 12.68 14.73 0.16
C PRO A 155 11.24 15.13 -0.17
N SER A 156 11.09 15.85 -1.28
CA SER A 156 9.79 16.37 -1.74
C SER A 156 9.17 15.51 -2.84
N ALA A 157 7.89 15.15 -2.68
CA ALA A 157 7.12 14.42 -3.69
C ALA A 157 6.81 15.25 -4.96
N VAL A 158 7.12 16.55 -4.95
CA VAL A 158 6.98 17.47 -6.09
C VAL A 158 8.33 17.93 -6.65
N SER A 159 9.45 17.33 -6.20
CA SER A 159 10.77 17.65 -6.75
C SER A 159 10.84 17.33 -8.26
N LYS A 160 11.66 18.09 -8.98
CA LYS A 160 12.02 17.79 -10.38
C LYS A 160 13.01 16.64 -10.47
N ASP A 161 13.80 16.43 -9.41
CA ASP A 161 14.71 15.28 -9.32
C ASP A 161 13.92 13.98 -9.13
N THR A 162 14.21 12.98 -9.96
CA THR A 162 13.42 11.74 -10.01
C THR A 162 13.62 10.88 -8.76
N VAL A 163 14.82 10.88 -8.19
CA VAL A 163 15.17 10.14 -6.98
C VAL A 163 14.50 10.76 -5.76
N GLU A 164 14.66 12.08 -5.56
CA GLU A 164 14.01 12.85 -4.50
C GLU A 164 12.48 12.70 -4.59
N LYS A 165 11.91 12.81 -5.80
CA LYS A 165 10.47 12.66 -6.01
C LYS A 165 9.96 11.28 -5.60
N ALA A 166 10.69 10.22 -5.94
CA ALA A 166 10.35 8.86 -5.57
C ALA A 166 10.42 8.67 -4.05
N LEU A 167 11.49 9.16 -3.40
CA LEU A 167 11.65 9.11 -1.95
C LEU A 167 10.58 9.94 -1.22
N GLY A 168 10.27 11.14 -1.69
CA GLY A 168 9.22 11.99 -1.15
C GLY A 168 7.83 11.36 -1.26
N SER A 169 7.55 10.64 -2.34
CA SER A 169 6.31 9.88 -2.53
C SER A 169 6.23 8.67 -1.59
N LYS A 170 7.34 7.92 -1.43
CA LYS A 170 7.46 6.84 -0.43
C LYS A 170 7.23 7.37 0.99
N LEU A 171 7.87 8.49 1.35
CA LEU A 171 7.73 9.13 2.66
C LEU A 171 6.30 9.59 2.93
N SER A 172 5.65 10.22 1.96
CA SER A 172 4.23 10.61 2.07
C SER A 172 3.33 9.40 2.35
N THR A 173 3.57 8.28 1.65
CA THR A 173 2.85 7.02 1.88
C THR A 173 3.05 6.50 3.32
N MET A 174 4.29 6.55 3.83
CA MET A 174 4.59 6.13 5.21
C MET A 174 3.90 7.02 6.25
N ARG A 175 3.91 8.35 6.04
CA ARG A 175 3.19 9.32 6.88
C ARG A 175 1.68 9.04 6.89
N ASP A 176 1.09 8.70 5.76
CA ASP A 176 -0.34 8.37 5.66
C ASP A 176 -0.69 7.03 6.31
N ILE A 177 0.21 6.04 6.24
CA ILE A 177 0.05 4.77 6.95
C ILE A 177 0.08 5.00 8.47
N LYS A 178 1.00 5.84 8.96
CA LYS A 178 1.07 6.25 10.37
C LYS A 178 -0.20 6.97 10.82
N LYS A 179 -0.60 8.03 10.11
CA LYS A 179 -1.76 8.87 10.45
C LYS A 179 -3.03 8.04 10.60
N ASN A 180 -3.27 7.16 9.64
CA ASN A 180 -4.49 6.34 9.61
C ASN A 180 -4.37 5.04 10.42
N ASN A 181 -3.29 4.88 11.20
CA ASN A 181 -2.97 3.69 11.98
C ASN A 181 -3.18 2.37 11.20
N LYS A 182 -2.82 2.36 9.91
CA LYS A 182 -3.05 1.19 9.04
C LYS A 182 -2.21 0.02 9.53
N ARG A 183 -2.69 -1.21 9.26
CA ARG A 183 -2.05 -2.48 9.68
C ARG A 183 -0.52 -2.51 9.53
N GLY A 184 0.04 -1.91 8.48
CA GLY A 184 1.49 -1.81 8.32
C GLY A 184 2.18 -1.07 9.46
N TRP A 185 1.67 0.10 9.87
CA TRP A 185 2.25 0.89 10.96
C TRP A 185 2.22 0.16 12.30
N LEU A 186 1.14 -0.58 12.59
CA LEU A 186 1.03 -1.40 13.80
C LEU A 186 2.11 -2.51 13.87
N ILE A 187 2.62 -2.96 12.72
CA ILE A 187 3.62 -4.02 12.65
C ILE A 187 5.04 -3.46 12.79
N TYR A 188 5.38 -2.39 12.07
CA TYR A 188 6.76 -1.91 11.96
C TYR A 188 7.01 -0.48 12.48
N GLY A 189 5.96 0.25 12.88
CA GLY A 189 6.05 1.67 13.24
C GLY A 189 6.98 1.95 14.42
N SER A 190 6.98 1.09 15.44
CA SER A 190 7.87 1.24 16.60
C SER A 190 9.35 1.13 16.21
N LYS A 191 9.70 0.21 15.30
CA LYS A 191 11.06 0.03 14.80
C LYS A 191 11.50 1.21 13.92
N LEU A 192 10.60 1.70 13.05
CA LEU A 192 10.87 2.89 12.24
C LEU A 192 11.12 4.13 13.10
N MET A 193 10.32 4.35 14.15
CA MET A 193 10.51 5.49 15.06
C MET A 193 11.84 5.39 15.83
N LYS A 194 12.24 4.18 16.26
CA LYS A 194 13.55 3.96 16.89
C LYS A 194 14.71 4.27 15.93
N LEU A 195 14.61 3.80 14.68
CA LEU A 195 15.63 4.07 13.66
C LEU A 195 15.71 5.57 13.35
N ALA A 196 14.57 6.23 13.17
CA ALA A 196 14.51 7.67 12.92
C ALA A 196 15.14 8.47 14.08
N LYS A 197 14.86 8.11 15.33
CA LYS A 197 15.48 8.74 16.50
C LYS A 197 16.99 8.53 16.52
N LYS A 198 17.48 7.32 16.20
CA LYS A 198 18.91 7.00 16.13
C LYS A 198 19.64 7.83 15.06
N ARG A 199 18.97 8.10 13.94
CA ARG A 199 19.50 8.90 12.81
C ARG A 199 19.29 10.41 12.97
N GLY A 200 18.68 10.88 14.07
CA GLY A 200 18.46 12.32 14.31
C GLY A 200 17.18 12.90 13.70
N TYR A 201 16.26 12.07 13.19
CA TYR A 201 15.03 12.50 12.52
C TYR A 201 13.74 12.07 13.24
N PRO A 202 13.55 12.36 14.55
CA PRO A 202 12.45 11.79 15.35
C PRO A 202 11.04 12.14 14.84
N ALA A 203 10.91 13.22 14.08
CA ALA A 203 9.64 13.71 13.54
C ALA A 203 9.42 13.41 12.05
N VAL A 204 10.35 12.74 11.35
CA VAL A 204 10.29 12.57 9.88
C VAL A 204 9.00 11.92 9.38
N PHE A 205 8.45 10.97 10.12
CA PHE A 205 7.20 10.28 9.78
C PHE A 205 5.95 10.99 10.28
N ASN A 206 6.08 12.11 10.98
CA ASN A 206 4.95 12.98 11.25
C ASN A 206 4.58 13.67 9.94
N ARG A 207 3.29 13.81 9.66
CA ARG A 207 2.89 14.85 8.72
C ARG A 207 3.31 16.18 9.32
N VAL A 208 3.78 17.07 8.44
CA VAL A 208 3.87 18.48 8.75
C VAL A 208 2.53 18.92 9.32
N ASP A 209 2.54 19.51 10.52
CA ASP A 209 1.34 20.09 11.10
C ASP A 209 1.02 21.37 10.34
N LEU A 210 0.29 21.21 9.24
CA LEU A 210 -0.16 22.30 8.38
C LEU A 210 -0.91 23.38 9.17
N THR A 211 -1.53 23.03 10.31
CA THR A 211 -2.19 24.00 11.16
C THR A 211 -1.17 24.85 11.90
N ARG A 212 -0.19 24.20 12.55
CA ARG A 212 0.85 24.90 13.29
C ARG A 212 1.67 25.80 12.38
N GLU A 213 2.14 25.29 11.24
CA GLU A 213 2.91 26.09 10.28
C GLU A 213 2.11 27.27 9.72
N ALA A 214 0.82 27.05 9.43
CA ALA A 214 -0.04 28.13 8.94
C ALA A 214 -0.21 29.21 10.02
N LEU A 215 -0.35 28.82 11.30
CA LEU A 215 -0.48 29.76 12.41
C LEU A 215 0.82 30.51 12.69
N GLU A 216 1.97 29.83 12.73
CA GLU A 216 3.29 30.45 12.91
C GLU A 216 3.57 31.47 11.80
N TRP A 217 3.31 31.10 10.55
CA TRP A 217 3.43 32.02 9.42
C TRP A 217 2.44 33.18 9.48
N ALA A 218 1.20 32.95 9.95
CA ALA A 218 0.23 34.02 10.08
C ALA A 218 0.63 35.02 11.18
N GLU A 219 1.23 34.55 12.28
CA GLU A 219 1.82 35.44 13.29
C GLU A 219 2.95 36.29 12.71
N GLU A 220 3.86 35.69 11.94
CA GLU A 220 4.92 36.41 11.22
C GLU A 220 4.33 37.48 10.28
N LEU A 221 3.32 37.11 9.49
CA LEU A 221 2.60 38.04 8.62
C LEU A 221 2.01 39.22 9.41
N PHE A 222 1.31 38.95 10.52
CA PHE A 222 0.66 39.99 11.30
C PHE A 222 1.66 40.88 12.03
N LEU A 223 2.79 40.34 12.52
CA LEU A 223 3.87 41.15 13.07
C LEU A 223 4.46 42.08 12.00
N TRP A 224 4.69 41.56 10.80
CA TRP A 224 5.16 42.37 9.68
C TRP A 224 4.15 43.49 9.33
N MET A 225 2.85 43.16 9.21
CA MET A 225 1.80 44.15 8.91
C MET A 225 1.71 45.25 9.99
N ASN A 226 1.77 44.89 11.28
CA ASN A 226 1.76 45.87 12.37
C ASN A 226 2.96 46.84 12.28
N SER A 227 4.13 46.35 11.86
CA SER A 227 5.32 47.20 11.67
C SER A 227 5.29 48.03 10.38
N HIS A 228 4.30 47.85 9.52
CA HIS A 228 4.19 48.48 8.20
C HIS A 228 2.80 49.10 7.97
N GLU A 229 2.28 49.81 8.96
CA GLU A 229 1.03 50.59 8.85
C GLU A 229 -0.17 49.74 8.39
N ASP A 230 -0.25 48.50 8.87
CA ASP A 230 -1.33 47.56 8.57
C ASP A 230 -1.50 47.20 7.08
N ARG A 231 -0.50 47.53 6.25
CA ARG A 231 -0.53 47.22 4.82
C ARG A 231 -0.28 45.73 4.57
N ALA A 232 -0.97 45.15 3.60
CA ALA A 232 -0.69 43.79 3.16
C ALA A 232 0.62 43.74 2.36
N PRO A 233 1.46 42.70 2.53
CA PRO A 233 2.71 42.56 1.78
C PRO A 233 2.46 42.35 0.28
N SER A 234 3.32 42.93 -0.55
CA SER A 234 3.22 42.91 -2.00
C SER A 234 4.04 41.79 -2.64
N THR A 235 3.47 41.08 -3.62
CA THR A 235 4.17 40.06 -4.43
C THR A 235 5.23 40.66 -5.38
N VAL A 236 5.17 41.97 -5.61
CA VAL A 236 6.08 42.71 -6.51
C VAL A 236 7.07 43.60 -5.74
N SER A 237 7.16 43.45 -4.42
CA SER A 237 8.14 44.21 -3.62
C SER A 237 9.58 43.88 -4.03
N LYS A 238 10.46 44.88 -3.92
CA LYS A 238 11.91 44.70 -4.04
C LYS A 238 12.52 44.07 -2.79
N ASP A 239 11.86 44.22 -1.63
CA ASP A 239 12.27 43.56 -0.41
C ASP A 239 11.94 42.05 -0.46
N HIS A 240 12.94 41.22 -0.18
CA HIS A 240 12.82 39.78 -0.23
C HIS A 240 11.85 39.24 0.83
N VAL A 241 11.82 39.85 2.01
CA VAL A 241 10.94 39.42 3.11
C VAL A 241 9.49 39.74 2.76
N GLU A 242 9.19 40.98 2.39
CA GLU A 242 7.85 41.38 1.93
C GLU A 242 7.38 40.52 0.75
N LYS A 243 8.24 40.32 -0.26
CA LYS A 243 7.88 39.52 -1.45
C LYS A 243 7.54 38.08 -1.09
N SER A 244 8.30 37.47 -0.17
CA SER A 244 8.03 36.12 0.34
C SER A 244 6.67 36.03 1.04
N LEU A 245 6.40 36.96 1.96
CA LEU A 245 5.12 37.05 2.67
C LEU A 245 3.95 37.32 1.72
N GLY A 246 4.13 38.20 0.74
CA GLY A 246 3.13 38.54 -0.28
C GLY A 246 2.78 37.35 -1.16
N ASN A 247 3.77 36.59 -1.62
CA ASN A 247 3.56 35.37 -2.41
C ASN A 247 2.77 34.32 -1.62
N LYS A 248 3.18 34.08 -0.36
CA LYS A 248 2.51 33.11 0.49
C LYS A 248 1.09 33.54 0.86
N LEU A 249 0.87 34.84 1.11
CA LEU A 249 -0.47 35.40 1.33
C LEU A 249 -1.37 35.22 0.10
N SER A 250 -0.84 35.45 -1.10
CA SER A 250 -1.57 35.21 -2.36
C SER A 250 -2.00 33.75 -2.48
N THR A 251 -1.09 32.80 -2.24
CA THR A 251 -1.41 31.36 -2.23
C THR A 251 -2.49 31.03 -1.19
N MET A 252 -2.43 31.62 0.00
CA MET A 252 -3.42 31.36 1.06
C MET A 252 -4.80 31.90 0.71
N ARG A 253 -4.90 33.05 0.04
CA ARG A 253 -6.14 33.58 -0.52
C ARG A 253 -6.74 32.64 -1.56
N GLU A 254 -5.92 32.11 -2.45
CA GLU A 254 -6.36 31.14 -3.47
C GLU A 254 -6.86 29.85 -2.83
N LYS A 255 -6.15 29.32 -1.81
CA LYS A 255 -6.58 28.16 -1.04
C LYS A 255 -7.91 28.38 -0.32
N LYS A 256 -8.14 29.58 0.23
CA LYS A 256 -9.44 29.97 0.80
C LYS A 256 -10.52 29.96 -0.27
N LYS A 257 -10.29 30.64 -1.40
CA LYS A 257 -11.24 30.74 -2.50
C LYS A 257 -11.66 29.37 -3.03
N ASN A 258 -10.69 28.46 -3.19
CA ASN A 258 -10.91 27.13 -3.75
C ASN A 258 -11.29 26.07 -2.70
N ASN A 259 -11.25 26.42 -1.41
CA ASN A 259 -11.45 25.52 -0.27
C ASN A 259 -10.64 24.21 -0.35
N LYS A 260 -9.35 24.30 -0.73
CA LYS A 260 -8.46 23.15 -1.00
C LYS A 260 -7.13 23.26 -0.23
N ASP A 261 -6.28 22.25 -0.38
CA ASP A 261 -4.87 22.23 0.06
C ASP A 261 -4.64 22.56 1.54
N GLY A 262 -5.49 22.00 2.39
CA GLY A 262 -5.41 22.12 3.85
C GLY A 262 -6.24 23.25 4.44
N TRP A 263 -6.81 24.15 3.62
CA TRP A 263 -7.66 25.24 4.09
C TRP A 263 -8.82 24.79 4.99
N PRO A 264 -9.58 23.70 4.69
CA PRO A 264 -10.63 23.23 5.59
C PRO A 264 -10.14 22.89 7.01
N LEU A 265 -8.86 22.54 7.17
CA LEU A 265 -8.27 22.13 8.44
C LEU A 265 -7.81 23.33 9.29
N TYR A 266 -7.10 24.29 8.68
CA TYR A 266 -6.48 25.40 9.41
C TYR A 266 -7.16 26.76 9.17
N GLY A 267 -7.93 26.91 8.10
CA GLY A 267 -8.59 28.16 7.69
C GLY A 267 -9.46 28.78 8.78
N PRO A 268 -10.34 28.02 9.47
CA PRO A 268 -11.13 28.57 10.57
C PRO A 268 -10.28 29.16 11.71
N LYS A 269 -9.13 28.55 12.02
CA LYS A 269 -8.20 29.03 13.05
C LYS A 269 -7.47 30.29 12.61
N LEU A 270 -7.05 30.36 11.34
CA LEU A 270 -6.45 31.56 10.75
C LEU A 270 -7.41 32.74 10.76
N LEU A 271 -8.67 32.53 10.39
CA LEU A 271 -9.69 33.59 10.41
C LEU A 271 -9.96 34.10 11.84
N LYS A 272 -10.00 33.18 12.82
CA LYS A 272 -10.11 33.56 14.24
C LYS A 272 -8.91 34.38 14.70
N LEU A 273 -7.70 34.00 14.30
CA LEU A 273 -6.47 34.72 14.63
C LEU A 273 -6.45 36.12 13.98
N ALA A 274 -6.79 36.20 12.69
CA ALA A 274 -6.86 37.44 11.95
C ALA A 274 -7.87 38.42 12.57
N LYS A 275 -9.07 37.92 12.95
CA LYS A 275 -10.07 38.72 13.67
C LYS A 275 -9.55 39.24 15.01
N LYS A 276 -8.81 38.42 15.77
CA LYS A 276 -8.18 38.83 17.04
C LYS A 276 -7.14 39.96 16.85
N ARG A 277 -6.47 39.97 15.70
CA ARG A 277 -5.45 40.96 15.33
C ARG A 277 -5.99 42.17 14.55
N GLY A 278 -7.29 42.23 14.28
CA GLY A 278 -7.92 43.32 13.53
C GLY A 278 -7.90 43.18 12.00
N TYR A 279 -7.39 42.07 11.45
CA TYR A 279 -7.21 41.86 10.01
C TYR A 279 -8.29 40.96 9.39
N THR A 280 -9.57 41.31 9.54
CA THR A 280 -10.71 40.43 9.17
C THR A 280 -10.70 39.97 7.72
N ASP A 281 -10.19 40.79 6.80
CA ASP A 281 -10.28 40.58 5.35
C ASP A 281 -8.95 40.22 4.69
N VAL A 282 -7.88 40.01 5.48
CA VAL A 282 -6.53 39.76 4.96
C VAL A 282 -6.45 38.56 4.02
N PHE A 283 -7.25 37.53 4.27
CA PHE A 283 -7.31 36.31 3.46
C PHE A 283 -8.37 36.36 2.35
N ASN A 284 -9.07 37.47 2.16
CA ASN A 284 -9.93 37.65 1.00
C ASN A 284 -9.06 38.00 -0.21
N THR A 285 -9.43 37.50 -1.39
CA THR A 285 -8.86 38.02 -2.64
C THR A 285 -9.25 39.50 -2.76
N ARG A 286 -8.29 40.39 -3.05
CA ARG A 286 -8.63 41.75 -3.52
C ARG A 286 -9.57 41.59 -4.71
N GLY A 287 -10.65 42.37 -4.72
CA GLY A 287 -11.86 42.14 -5.52
C GLY A 287 -11.62 41.79 -6.99
N ALA A 288 -12.56 41.00 -7.51
CA ALA A 288 -13.17 41.34 -8.80
C ALA A 288 -13.84 42.71 -8.68
#